data_AF-A0A7X6PK94-F1
#
_entry.id   AF-A0A7X6PK94-F1
#
_cell.length_a   1.000
_cell.length_b   1.000
_cell.length_c   1.000
_cell.angle_alpha   90.00
_cell.angle_beta   90.00
_cell.angle_gamma   90.00
#
_symmetry.space_group_name_H-M   'P 1'
#
loop_
_entity.id
_entity.type
_entity.pdbx_description
1 polymer ?
#
loop_
_entity_poly.entity_id
_entity_poly.type
_entity_poly.pdbx_seq_one_letter_code
_entity_poly.pdbx_strand_id
1 'polypeptide(L)'
;MDLNQIEETLKKRFNRPLEDYEVRRIIFWQDQKGEFKDDWNTLELENVKFEELKLNNQFSVKYLLESTDTTSTYLIYTNLDLNSPKNWLLDTVLYSDVFTARRVDILMDELQIDSSLKSVMEDYEAFFEVKSYFQKFKKYGKTEYNKEKIETRIISVLCDLSVPNYEQALRNILMDTLDDVGNRYLKLIKDYFSIDRFWEIIKNKFDYTRDPKSLKTLFMHLSITSLSISMDVNRLDRIRNFIANRNQNDCYVFIDHWMNHKDDIKVFEKYVKEVEAELDL
;
A
#
# COMPACT_ATOMS: atom_id res chain seq x y z
N MET A 1 -12.25 -10.97 1.16
CA MET A 1 -11.42 -11.75 0.25
C MET A 1 -12.37 -12.46 -0.66
N ASP A 2 -12.28 -12.30 -1.97
CA ASP A 2 -13.12 -13.06 -2.89
C ASP A 2 -12.37 -14.34 -3.30
N LEU A 3 -12.38 -15.33 -2.40
CA LEU A 3 -12.03 -16.74 -2.65
C LEU A 3 -12.58 -17.22 -4.01
N ASN A 4 -13.77 -16.73 -4.34
CA ASN A 4 -14.47 -16.93 -5.61
C ASN A 4 -13.61 -16.63 -6.84
N GLN A 5 -12.75 -15.60 -6.81
CA GLN A 5 -11.94 -15.25 -7.97
C GLN A 5 -10.77 -16.20 -8.19
N ILE A 6 -10.11 -16.64 -7.10
CA ILE A 6 -9.09 -17.67 -7.15
C ILE A 6 -9.70 -18.97 -7.67
N GLU A 7 -10.85 -19.34 -7.12
CA GLU A 7 -11.60 -20.53 -7.52
C GLU A 7 -12.00 -20.48 -9.00
N GLU A 8 -12.56 -19.37 -9.49
CA GLU A 8 -12.92 -19.19 -10.90
C GLU A 8 -11.69 -19.29 -11.81
N THR A 9 -10.56 -18.70 -11.40
CA THR A 9 -9.31 -18.75 -12.17
C THR A 9 -8.77 -20.17 -12.24
N LEU A 10 -8.75 -20.89 -11.11
CA LEU A 10 -8.37 -22.30 -11.06
C LEU A 10 -9.32 -23.15 -11.90
N LYS A 11 -10.64 -22.97 -11.81
CA LYS A 11 -11.64 -23.65 -12.63
C LYS A 11 -11.38 -23.45 -14.13
N LYS A 12 -11.11 -22.22 -14.57
CA LYS A 12 -10.75 -21.92 -15.96
C LYS A 12 -9.49 -22.65 -16.39
N ARG A 13 -8.45 -22.66 -15.55
CA ARG A 13 -7.20 -23.39 -15.85
C ARG A 13 -7.43 -24.90 -15.91
N PHE A 14 -8.22 -25.46 -14.99
CA PHE A 14 -8.51 -26.88 -14.97
C PHE A 14 -9.32 -27.35 -16.18
N ASN A 15 -10.27 -26.53 -16.63
CA ASN A 15 -11.15 -26.83 -17.77
C ASN A 15 -10.52 -26.55 -19.14
N ARG A 16 -9.28 -26.04 -19.22
CA ARG A 16 -8.61 -25.84 -20.52
C ARG A 16 -8.36 -27.22 -21.18
N PRO A 17 -8.55 -27.35 -22.51
CA PRO A 17 -8.21 -28.58 -23.24
C PRO A 17 -6.79 -29.04 -22.90
N LEU A 18 -6.57 -30.36 -22.81
CA LEU A 18 -5.24 -30.90 -22.66
C LEU A 18 -4.46 -30.68 -23.97
N GLU A 19 -3.23 -30.22 -23.85
CA GLU A 19 -2.30 -30.18 -24.98
C GLU A 19 -1.88 -31.60 -25.38
N ASP A 20 -1.36 -31.80 -26.60
CA ASP A 20 -0.99 -33.13 -27.13
C ASP A 20 0.01 -33.91 -26.25
N TYR A 21 0.79 -33.19 -25.42
CA TYR A 21 1.76 -33.76 -24.49
C TYR A 21 1.23 -33.92 -23.05
N GLU A 22 0.05 -33.40 -22.74
CA GLU A 22 -0.59 -33.49 -21.42
C GLU A 22 -1.52 -34.71 -21.35
N VAL A 23 -1.22 -35.68 -20.48
CA VAL A 23 -2.12 -36.84 -20.23
C VAL A 23 -3.19 -36.50 -19.18
N ARG A 24 -2.89 -35.50 -18.35
CA ARG A 24 -3.71 -35.00 -17.24
C ARG A 24 -3.22 -33.60 -16.87
N ARG A 25 -3.90 -32.96 -15.92
CA ARG A 25 -3.52 -31.62 -15.45
C ARG A 25 -3.03 -31.66 -14.01
N ILE A 26 -1.81 -31.18 -13.78
CA ILE A 26 -1.28 -30.91 -12.45
C ILE A 26 -1.03 -29.41 -12.39
N ILE A 27 -1.56 -28.75 -11.38
CA ILE A 27 -1.31 -27.34 -11.13
C ILE A 27 -0.66 -27.22 -9.76
N PHE A 28 0.53 -26.62 -9.69
CA PHE A 28 1.14 -26.22 -8.44
C PHE A 28 0.67 -24.83 -8.06
N TRP A 29 -0.09 -24.72 -6.97
CA TRP A 29 -0.38 -23.44 -6.35
C TRP A 29 0.75 -23.05 -5.39
N GLN A 30 1.59 -22.13 -5.83
CA GLN A 30 2.66 -21.57 -5.01
C GLN A 30 2.16 -20.34 -4.24
N ASP A 31 2.14 -20.46 -2.91
CA ASP A 31 1.84 -19.40 -1.95
C ASP A 31 2.96 -19.33 -0.91
N GLN A 32 4.06 -18.67 -1.28
CA GLN A 32 5.27 -18.63 -0.43
C GLN A 32 5.01 -18.02 0.96
N LYS A 33 4.11 -17.03 1.04
CA LYS A 33 3.76 -16.35 2.29
C LYS A 33 2.70 -17.08 3.10
N GLY A 34 2.00 -18.05 2.51
CA GLY A 34 0.92 -18.78 3.15
C GLY A 34 -0.34 -17.95 3.39
N GLU A 35 -0.55 -16.92 2.57
CA GLU A 35 -1.67 -15.98 2.70
C GLU A 35 -3.03 -16.65 2.46
N PHE A 36 -3.06 -17.79 1.77
CA PHE A 36 -4.25 -18.49 1.31
C PHE A 36 -4.43 -19.87 1.95
N LYS A 37 -3.68 -20.17 3.01
CA LYS A 37 -3.71 -21.48 3.66
C LYS A 37 -5.08 -21.82 4.27
N ASP A 38 -5.76 -20.84 4.84
CA ASP A 38 -7.10 -21.04 5.39
C ASP A 38 -8.11 -21.25 4.26
N ASP A 39 -7.96 -20.49 3.18
CA ASP A 39 -8.82 -20.53 1.99
C ASP A 39 -8.68 -21.84 1.22
N TRP A 40 -7.46 -22.41 1.16
CA TRP A 40 -7.17 -23.73 0.60
C TRP A 40 -8.11 -24.82 1.11
N ASN A 41 -8.41 -24.82 2.42
CA ASN A 41 -9.26 -25.84 3.02
C ASN A 41 -10.75 -25.70 2.66
N THR A 42 -11.13 -24.56 2.07
CA THR A 42 -12.52 -24.25 1.70
C THR A 42 -12.80 -24.35 0.20
N LEU A 43 -11.75 -24.55 -0.62
CA LEU A 43 -11.88 -24.62 -2.06
C LEU A 43 -12.53 -25.93 -2.52
N GLU A 44 -13.52 -25.81 -3.39
CA GLU A 44 -14.19 -26.94 -4.03
C GLU A 44 -14.02 -26.87 -5.55
N LEU A 45 -13.29 -27.82 -6.11
CA LEU A 45 -13.05 -27.95 -7.55
C LEU A 45 -13.51 -29.33 -8.02
N GLU A 46 -14.43 -29.37 -8.98
CA GLU A 46 -14.94 -30.63 -9.53
C GLU A 46 -13.84 -31.42 -10.24
N ASN A 47 -13.75 -32.73 -9.97
CA ASN A 47 -12.79 -33.66 -10.58
C ASN A 47 -11.30 -33.30 -10.38
N VAL A 48 -10.98 -32.50 -9.36
CA VAL A 48 -9.62 -32.14 -8.98
C VAL A 48 -9.31 -32.74 -7.61
N LYS A 49 -8.20 -33.47 -7.50
CA LYS A 49 -7.68 -33.94 -6.21
C LYS A 49 -6.75 -32.89 -5.60
N PHE A 50 -6.77 -32.78 -4.28
CA PHE A 50 -6.00 -31.79 -3.53
C PHE A 50 -4.88 -32.50 -2.76
N GLU A 51 -3.67 -31.95 -2.82
CA GLU A 51 -2.53 -32.44 -2.05
C GLU A 51 -1.67 -31.25 -1.58
N GLU A 52 -1.11 -31.34 -0.36
CA GLU A 52 -0.26 -30.28 0.19
C GLU A 52 1.21 -30.72 0.11
N LEU A 53 2.04 -29.97 -0.63
CA LEU A 53 3.47 -30.22 -0.73
C LEU A 53 4.24 -29.42 0.33
N LYS A 54 4.93 -30.16 1.20
CA LYS A 54 5.77 -29.68 2.31
C LYS A 54 7.20 -30.19 2.13
N LEU A 55 8.11 -29.57 2.87
CA LEU A 55 9.53 -29.95 2.83
C LEU A 55 9.75 -31.44 3.16
N ASN A 56 8.94 -32.01 4.05
CA ASN A 56 9.08 -33.36 4.60
C ASN A 56 8.29 -34.47 3.88
N ASN A 57 7.47 -34.15 2.87
CA ASN A 57 6.66 -35.14 2.13
C ASN A 57 6.92 -35.13 0.60
N GLN A 58 7.96 -34.44 0.13
CA GLN A 58 8.25 -34.33 -1.30
C GLN A 58 8.36 -35.70 -2.00
N PHE A 59 9.03 -36.67 -1.36
CA PHE A 59 9.15 -38.03 -1.92
C PHE A 59 7.79 -38.72 -2.06
N SER A 60 6.93 -38.66 -1.04
CA SER A 60 5.63 -39.31 -1.09
C SER A 60 4.71 -38.67 -2.11
N VAL A 61 4.74 -37.33 -2.24
CA VAL A 61 3.95 -36.62 -3.28
C VAL A 61 4.47 -36.98 -4.67
N LYS A 62 5.79 -37.04 -4.87
CA LYS A 62 6.38 -37.48 -6.15
C LYS A 62 5.96 -38.91 -6.49
N TYR A 63 6.05 -39.83 -5.54
CA TYR A 63 5.64 -41.23 -5.73
C TYR A 63 4.14 -41.36 -6.02
N LEU A 64 3.31 -40.54 -5.37
CA LEU A 64 1.88 -40.46 -5.65
C LEU A 64 1.65 -40.08 -7.12
N LEU A 65 2.25 -38.97 -7.56
CA LEU A 65 2.03 -38.43 -8.90
C LEU A 65 2.64 -39.32 -9.99
N GLU A 66 3.88 -39.79 -9.82
CA GLU A 66 4.63 -40.46 -10.90
C GLU A 66 4.45 -41.98 -10.93
N SER A 67 3.86 -42.58 -9.90
CA SER A 67 3.78 -44.05 -9.80
C SER A 67 2.44 -44.60 -9.32
N THR A 68 1.75 -43.91 -8.42
CA THR A 68 0.53 -44.47 -7.79
C THR A 68 -0.75 -44.01 -8.50
N ASP A 69 -0.86 -42.73 -8.79
CA ASP A 69 -1.99 -42.12 -9.47
C ASP A 69 -1.47 -41.23 -10.58
N THR A 70 -1.39 -41.79 -11.80
CA THR A 70 -0.81 -41.14 -12.98
C THR A 70 -1.86 -40.52 -13.90
N THR A 71 -3.15 -40.67 -13.59
CA THR A 71 -4.27 -40.26 -14.46
C THR A 71 -5.13 -39.16 -13.86
N SER A 72 -5.22 -39.07 -12.53
CA SER A 72 -6.06 -38.04 -11.89
C SER A 72 -5.42 -36.66 -12.02
N THR A 73 -6.29 -35.64 -12.12
CA THR A 73 -5.92 -34.23 -12.09
C THR A 73 -5.69 -33.77 -10.65
N TYR A 74 -4.66 -32.96 -10.43
CA TYR A 74 -4.26 -32.51 -9.09
C TYR A 74 -4.05 -31.00 -9.01
N LEU A 75 -4.49 -30.42 -7.89
CA LEU A 75 -4.02 -29.14 -7.39
C LEU A 75 -3.06 -29.41 -6.22
N ILE A 76 -1.82 -28.94 -6.33
CA ILE A 76 -0.78 -29.12 -5.34
C ILE A 76 -0.48 -27.78 -4.67
N TYR A 77 -0.86 -27.60 -3.40
CA TYR A 77 -0.58 -26.36 -2.67
C TYR A 77 0.78 -26.41 -1.99
N THR A 78 1.56 -25.33 -2.05
CA THR A 78 2.85 -25.26 -1.35
C THR A 78 3.31 -23.84 -1.02
N ASN A 79 4.04 -23.72 0.09
CA ASN A 79 4.81 -22.52 0.42
C ASN A 79 6.29 -22.63 0.02
N LEU A 80 6.70 -23.72 -0.63
CA LEU A 80 8.08 -23.93 -1.05
C LEU A 80 8.43 -23.08 -2.27
N ASP A 81 9.71 -22.76 -2.41
CA ASP A 81 10.25 -22.28 -3.68
C ASP A 81 10.34 -23.44 -4.68
N LEU A 82 9.40 -23.47 -5.63
CA LEU A 82 9.31 -24.49 -6.68
C LEU A 82 10.51 -24.49 -7.62
N ASN A 83 11.21 -23.35 -7.77
CA ASN A 83 12.39 -23.22 -8.62
C ASN A 83 13.68 -23.63 -7.91
N SER A 84 13.61 -23.97 -6.61
CA SER A 84 14.78 -24.39 -5.86
C SER A 84 15.35 -25.69 -6.44
N PRO A 85 16.67 -25.83 -6.64
CA PRO A 85 17.29 -27.10 -7.03
C PRO A 85 17.16 -28.19 -5.95
N LYS A 86 16.70 -27.83 -4.74
CA LYS A 86 16.38 -28.77 -3.67
C LYS A 86 14.94 -29.32 -3.75
N ASN A 87 14.11 -28.80 -4.66
CA ASN A 87 12.75 -29.30 -4.89
C ASN A 87 12.83 -30.66 -5.62
N TRP A 88 12.41 -31.73 -4.96
CA TRP A 88 12.45 -33.08 -5.55
C TRP A 88 11.41 -33.28 -6.64
N LEU A 89 10.40 -32.41 -6.71
CA LEU A 89 9.39 -32.37 -7.76
C LEU A 89 9.74 -31.35 -8.85
N LEU A 90 10.96 -30.83 -8.92
CA LEU A 90 11.33 -29.83 -9.93
C LEU A 90 11.04 -30.32 -11.36
N ASP A 91 11.35 -31.57 -11.65
CA ASP A 91 11.00 -32.23 -12.92
C ASP A 91 9.49 -32.29 -13.15
N THR A 92 8.70 -32.62 -12.12
CA THR A 92 7.24 -32.62 -12.18
C THR A 92 6.67 -31.22 -12.41
N VAL A 93 7.24 -30.19 -11.76
CA VAL A 93 6.87 -28.79 -11.94
C VAL A 93 7.11 -28.33 -13.38
N LEU A 94 8.22 -28.73 -14.00
CA LEU A 94 8.61 -28.28 -15.35
C LEU A 94 7.62 -28.68 -16.45
N TYR A 95 6.90 -29.80 -16.29
CA TYR A 95 5.86 -30.20 -17.24
C TYR A 95 4.43 -29.86 -16.77
N SER A 96 4.29 -29.29 -15.57
CA SER A 96 3.00 -28.92 -14.96
C SER A 96 2.71 -27.43 -15.12
N ASP A 97 1.50 -26.99 -14.75
CA ASP A 97 1.19 -25.56 -14.65
C ASP A 97 1.54 -25.04 -13.25
N VAL A 98 1.96 -23.77 -13.16
CA VAL A 98 2.20 -23.08 -11.89
C VAL A 98 1.21 -21.93 -11.77
N PHE A 99 0.46 -21.96 -10.70
CA PHE A 99 -0.43 -20.88 -10.28
C PHE A 99 0.20 -20.19 -9.07
N THR A 100 0.50 -18.90 -9.22
CA THR A 100 0.91 -18.06 -8.11
C THR A 100 -0.19 -17.04 -7.90
N ALA A 101 -0.88 -17.12 -6.77
CA ALA A 101 -1.73 -16.03 -6.32
C ALA A 101 -0.85 -15.11 -5.47
N ARG A 102 -0.62 -13.87 -5.91
CA ARG A 102 -0.18 -12.81 -5.00
C ARG A 102 -1.40 -12.04 -4.57
N ARG A 103 -1.48 -11.71 -3.29
CA ARG A 103 -2.52 -10.83 -2.77
C ARG A 103 -2.60 -9.52 -3.55
N VAL A 104 -1.45 -8.94 -3.93
CA VAL A 104 -1.39 -7.74 -4.78
C VAL A 104 -2.09 -7.93 -6.12
N ASP A 105 -1.92 -9.07 -6.79
CA ASP A 105 -2.54 -9.33 -8.10
C ASP A 105 -4.07 -9.36 -8.01
N ILE A 106 -4.61 -9.96 -6.94
CA ILE A 106 -6.05 -10.01 -6.67
C ILE A 106 -6.59 -8.61 -6.31
N LEU A 107 -5.87 -7.87 -5.46
CA LEU A 107 -6.24 -6.51 -5.08
C LEU A 107 -6.29 -5.58 -6.30
N MET A 108 -5.33 -5.72 -7.20
CA MET A 108 -5.28 -4.94 -8.44
C MET A 108 -6.48 -5.25 -9.32
N ASP A 109 -6.85 -6.52 -9.50
CA ASP A 109 -8.04 -6.86 -10.28
C ASP A 109 -9.33 -6.36 -9.64
N GLU A 110 -9.49 -6.55 -8.32
CA GLU A 110 -10.67 -6.09 -7.56
C GLU A 110 -10.83 -4.56 -7.64
N LEU A 111 -9.73 -3.82 -7.62
CA LEU A 111 -9.69 -2.37 -7.76
C LEU A 111 -9.67 -1.90 -9.22
N GLN A 112 -9.53 -2.81 -10.18
CA GLN A 112 -9.30 -2.54 -11.61
C GLN A 112 -8.11 -1.60 -11.85
N ILE A 113 -7.01 -1.86 -11.14
CA ILE A 113 -5.73 -1.17 -11.30
C ILE A 113 -4.93 -1.86 -12.39
N ASP A 114 -4.37 -1.07 -13.31
CA ASP A 114 -3.54 -1.57 -14.40
C ASP A 114 -2.25 -2.23 -13.89
N SER A 115 -1.85 -3.33 -14.53
CA SER A 115 -0.64 -4.10 -14.21
C SER A 115 0.65 -3.28 -14.17
N SER A 116 0.72 -2.15 -14.88
CA SER A 116 1.85 -1.20 -14.83
C SER A 116 2.09 -0.60 -13.45
N LEU A 117 1.07 -0.57 -12.58
CA LEU A 117 1.16 -0.04 -11.21
C LEU A 117 1.46 -1.12 -10.17
N LYS A 118 1.80 -2.34 -10.61
CA LYS A 118 2.06 -3.46 -9.71
C LYS A 118 3.15 -3.19 -8.69
N SER A 119 4.28 -2.65 -9.14
CA SER A 119 5.37 -2.27 -8.23
C SER A 119 4.90 -1.28 -7.16
N VAL A 120 4.01 -0.35 -7.50
CA VAL A 120 3.47 0.63 -6.53
C VAL A 120 2.59 -0.07 -5.49
N MET A 121 1.80 -1.05 -5.90
CA MET A 121 0.96 -1.81 -4.97
C MET A 121 1.80 -2.72 -4.06
N GLU A 122 2.89 -3.28 -4.59
CA GLU A 122 3.87 -4.07 -3.82
C GLU A 122 4.63 -3.19 -2.80
N ASP A 123 5.00 -1.96 -3.17
CA ASP A 123 5.66 -0.99 -2.26
C ASP A 123 4.81 -0.70 -1.01
N TYR A 124 3.48 -0.83 -1.10
CA TYR A 124 2.52 -0.54 -0.03
C TYR A 124 1.73 -1.78 0.42
N GLU A 125 2.29 -2.97 0.25
CA GLU A 125 1.61 -4.24 0.57
C GLU A 125 1.09 -4.28 2.02
N ALA A 126 1.90 -3.82 2.99
CA ALA A 126 1.53 -3.77 4.41
C ALA A 126 0.25 -2.98 4.68
N PHE A 127 -0.02 -1.91 3.92
CA PHE A 127 -1.28 -1.16 4.02
C PHE A 127 -2.47 -1.99 3.54
N PHE A 128 -2.31 -2.70 2.43
CA PHE A 128 -3.38 -3.49 1.81
C PHE A 128 -3.64 -4.85 2.51
N GLU A 129 -2.71 -5.31 3.33
CA GLU A 129 -2.91 -6.45 4.22
C GLU A 129 -3.98 -6.16 5.28
N VAL A 130 -4.06 -4.92 5.76
CA VAL A 130 -5.05 -4.50 6.77
C VAL A 130 -6.44 -4.39 6.15
N LYS A 131 -7.33 -5.34 6.49
CA LYS A 131 -8.69 -5.44 5.94
C LYS A 131 -9.48 -4.13 6.04
N SER A 132 -9.40 -3.40 7.17
CA SER A 132 -10.13 -2.14 7.37
C SER A 132 -9.63 -1.01 6.46
N TYR A 133 -8.31 -0.93 6.21
CA TYR A 133 -7.72 0.06 5.32
C TYR A 133 -8.10 -0.21 3.87
N PHE A 134 -8.01 -1.46 3.43
CA PHE A 134 -8.43 -1.86 2.09
C PHE A 134 -9.89 -1.51 1.82
N GLN A 135 -10.80 -1.79 2.75
CA GLN A 135 -12.22 -1.46 2.60
C GLN A 135 -12.46 0.05 2.50
N LYS A 136 -11.77 0.86 3.31
CA LYS A 136 -11.82 2.33 3.21
C LYS A 136 -11.28 2.83 1.86
N PHE A 137 -10.15 2.28 1.42
CA PHE A 137 -9.54 2.62 0.12
C PHE A 137 -10.49 2.30 -1.04
N LYS A 138 -11.11 1.11 -1.02
CA LYS A 138 -12.09 0.67 -2.04
C LYS A 138 -13.33 1.57 -2.04
N LYS A 139 -13.78 2.02 -0.86
CA LYS A 139 -14.97 2.90 -0.71
C LYS A 139 -14.82 4.25 -1.40
N TYR A 140 -13.60 4.74 -1.61
CA TYR A 140 -13.36 5.96 -2.40
C TYR A 140 -13.78 5.82 -3.88
N GLY A 141 -14.11 4.61 -4.33
CA GLY A 141 -14.64 4.35 -5.66
C GLY A 141 -13.55 4.25 -6.72
N LYS A 142 -13.97 4.03 -7.95
CA LYS A 142 -13.06 3.85 -9.09
C LYS A 142 -12.67 5.20 -9.68
N THR A 143 -11.38 5.39 -9.88
CA THR A 143 -10.83 6.50 -10.67
C THR A 143 -9.71 5.94 -11.53
N GLU A 144 -9.31 6.65 -12.58
CA GLU A 144 -8.04 6.35 -13.24
C GLU A 144 -6.90 6.44 -12.22
N TYR A 145 -6.22 5.32 -11.99
CA TYR A 145 -5.14 5.22 -11.01
C TYR A 145 -3.81 5.62 -11.64
N ASN A 146 -3.01 6.32 -10.85
CA ASN A 146 -1.59 6.50 -11.05
C ASN A 146 -0.93 6.45 -9.67
N LYS A 147 0.40 6.46 -9.61
CA LYS A 147 1.15 6.42 -8.35
C LYS A 147 0.67 7.49 -7.35
N GLU A 148 0.61 8.75 -7.76
CA GLU A 148 0.24 9.87 -6.89
C GLU A 148 -1.19 9.79 -6.34
N LYS A 149 -2.15 9.31 -7.15
CA LYS A 149 -3.54 9.11 -6.73
C LYS A 149 -3.66 7.95 -5.74
N ILE A 150 -2.90 6.87 -5.94
CA ILE A 150 -2.83 5.75 -4.98
C ILE A 150 -2.24 6.26 -3.66
N GLU A 151 -1.11 6.95 -3.69
CA GLU A 151 -0.45 7.53 -2.52
C GLU A 151 -1.39 8.50 -1.77
N THR A 152 -2.09 9.37 -2.50
CA THR A 152 -3.07 10.31 -1.91
C THR A 152 -4.21 9.56 -1.22
N ARG A 153 -4.72 8.49 -1.82
CA ARG A 153 -5.77 7.65 -1.22
C ARG A 153 -5.26 6.95 0.04
N ILE A 154 -4.07 6.36 0.00
CA ILE A 154 -3.47 5.69 1.17
C ILE A 154 -3.35 6.68 2.33
N ILE A 155 -2.73 7.84 2.10
CA ILE A 155 -2.56 8.87 3.13
C ILE A 155 -3.92 9.34 3.67
N SER A 156 -4.92 9.49 2.80
CA SER A 156 -6.28 9.89 3.19
C SER A 156 -6.96 8.84 4.07
N VAL A 157 -6.79 7.54 3.78
CA VAL A 157 -7.31 6.45 4.62
C VAL A 157 -6.63 6.45 5.99
N LEU A 158 -5.30 6.58 6.02
CA LEU A 158 -4.53 6.62 7.26
C LEU A 158 -4.91 7.82 8.15
N CYS A 159 -5.34 8.93 7.53
CA CYS A 159 -5.81 10.13 8.22
C CYS A 159 -7.32 10.16 8.46
N ASP A 160 -8.01 9.02 8.30
CA ASP A 160 -9.45 8.83 8.53
C ASP A 160 -10.38 9.75 7.71
N LEU A 161 -10.00 10.08 6.47
CA LEU A 161 -10.81 10.91 5.60
C LEU A 161 -11.92 10.13 4.89
N SER A 162 -13.05 10.79 4.63
CA SER A 162 -14.17 10.24 3.87
C SER A 162 -13.96 10.32 2.35
N VAL A 163 -13.07 11.21 1.89
CA VAL A 163 -12.73 11.44 0.48
C VAL A 163 -11.22 11.57 0.35
N PRO A 164 -10.60 11.12 -0.76
CA PRO A 164 -9.18 11.34 -1.00
C PRO A 164 -8.85 12.83 -1.08
N ASN A 165 -8.09 13.32 -0.10
CA ASN A 165 -7.63 14.71 -0.08
C ASN A 165 -6.33 14.82 0.72
N TYR A 166 -5.22 15.03 0.01
CA TYR A 166 -3.91 15.18 0.64
C TYR A 166 -3.81 16.41 1.55
N GLU A 167 -4.40 17.53 1.16
CA GLU A 167 -4.34 18.78 1.92
C GLU A 167 -5.03 18.63 3.27
N GLN A 168 -6.24 18.05 3.25
CA GLN A 168 -6.98 17.74 4.46
C GLN A 168 -6.25 16.70 5.32
N ALA A 169 -5.60 15.72 4.70
CA ALA A 169 -4.84 14.70 5.43
C ALA A 169 -3.64 15.35 6.14
N LEU A 170 -2.88 16.20 5.45
CA LEU A 170 -1.77 16.94 6.06
C LEU A 170 -2.24 17.83 7.20
N ARG A 171 -3.39 18.50 7.06
CA ARG A 171 -3.98 19.28 8.15
C ARG A 171 -4.32 18.41 9.36
N ASN A 172 -4.96 17.25 9.15
CA ASN A 172 -5.23 16.31 10.25
C ASN A 172 -3.95 15.82 10.93
N ILE A 173 -2.89 15.55 10.16
CA ILE A 173 -1.57 15.20 10.71
C ILE A 173 -1.07 16.33 11.62
N LEU A 174 -1.05 17.57 11.13
CA LEU A 174 -0.56 18.70 11.92
C LEU A 174 -1.43 19.00 13.14
N MET A 175 -2.75 18.81 13.05
CA MET A 175 -3.70 19.06 14.15
C MET A 175 -3.64 18.04 15.29
N ASP A 176 -3.10 16.85 15.05
CA ASP A 176 -2.96 15.83 16.10
C ASP A 176 -1.95 16.28 17.17
N THR A 177 -0.71 16.52 16.74
CA THR A 177 0.35 17.17 17.53
C THR A 177 1.54 17.51 16.64
N LEU A 178 2.22 18.63 16.90
CA LEU A 178 3.47 18.98 16.21
C LEU A 178 4.69 18.19 16.74
N ASP A 179 4.51 17.41 17.80
CA ASP A 179 5.52 16.45 18.28
C ASP A 179 5.48 15.16 17.44
N ASP A 180 6.52 14.95 16.65
CA ASP A 180 6.68 13.80 15.76
C ASP A 180 6.57 12.44 16.47
N VAL A 181 6.94 12.36 17.76
CA VAL A 181 6.89 11.11 18.53
C VAL A 181 5.48 10.80 18.98
N GLY A 182 4.75 11.80 19.47
CA GLY A 182 3.36 11.69 19.90
C GLY A 182 2.34 11.62 18.76
N ASN A 183 2.72 11.96 17.52
CA ASN A 183 1.79 12.06 16.40
C ASN A 183 1.33 10.70 15.87
N ARG A 184 0.04 10.39 16.03
CA ARG A 184 -0.53 9.08 15.66
C ARG A 184 -0.51 8.86 14.16
N TYR A 185 -0.76 9.91 13.37
CA TYR A 185 -0.82 9.80 11.92
C TYR A 185 0.57 9.65 11.32
N LEU A 186 1.57 10.36 11.84
CA LEU A 186 2.96 10.21 11.42
C LEU A 186 3.47 8.79 11.73
N LYS A 187 3.04 8.20 12.86
CA LYS A 187 3.30 6.79 13.15
C LYS A 187 2.69 5.86 12.10
N LEU A 188 1.41 6.05 11.76
CA LEU A 188 0.75 5.27 10.71
C LEU A 188 1.43 5.41 9.34
N ILE A 189 1.91 6.62 9.01
CA ILE A 189 2.68 6.88 7.77
C ILE A 189 4.01 6.11 7.78
N LYS A 190 4.69 6.01 8.92
CA LYS A 190 5.91 5.21 9.07
C LYS A 190 5.62 3.71 8.92
N ASP A 191 4.51 3.24 9.48
CA ASP A 191 4.17 1.82 9.55
C ASP A 191 3.59 1.27 8.22
N TYR A 192 2.83 2.08 7.47
CA TYR A 192 2.02 1.60 6.33
C TYR A 192 2.23 2.36 5.02
N PHE A 193 3.09 3.38 4.98
CA PHE A 193 3.37 4.14 3.76
C PHE A 193 4.88 4.18 3.53
N SER A 194 5.50 5.35 3.65
CA SER A 194 6.94 5.56 3.67
C SER A 194 7.17 6.98 4.17
N ILE A 195 7.94 7.11 5.24
CA ILE A 195 8.23 8.42 5.83
C ILE A 195 9.04 9.30 4.87
N ASP A 196 9.98 8.71 4.14
CA ASP A 196 10.80 9.43 3.16
C ASP A 196 9.95 9.93 1.99
N ARG A 197 9.05 9.07 1.48
CA ARG A 197 8.13 9.46 0.42
C ARG A 197 7.16 10.55 0.87
N PHE A 198 6.65 10.47 2.10
CA PHE A 198 5.80 11.51 2.69
C PHE A 198 6.50 12.88 2.69
N TRP A 199 7.75 12.93 3.15
CA TRP A 199 8.54 14.16 3.14
C TRP A 199 8.90 14.63 1.73
N GLU A 200 9.11 13.72 0.78
CA GLU A 200 9.32 14.06 -0.62
C GLU A 200 8.09 14.75 -1.23
N ILE A 201 6.89 14.25 -0.94
CA ILE A 201 5.63 14.87 -1.39
C ILE A 201 5.50 16.28 -0.79
N ILE A 202 5.79 16.44 0.51
CA ILE A 202 5.76 17.76 1.17
C ILE A 202 6.77 18.72 0.54
N LYS A 203 7.99 18.26 0.29
CA LYS A 203 9.03 19.05 -0.38
C LYS A 203 8.57 19.52 -1.75
N ASN A 204 7.99 18.62 -2.56
CA ASN A 204 7.55 18.95 -3.91
C ASN A 204 6.36 19.92 -3.92
N LYS A 205 5.47 19.86 -2.93
CA LYS A 205 4.30 20.75 -2.82
C LYS A 205 4.62 22.10 -2.19
N PHE A 206 5.38 22.13 -1.11
CA PHE A 206 5.56 23.33 -0.28
C PHE A 206 7.01 23.86 -0.25
N ASP A 207 7.89 23.31 -1.09
CA ASP A 207 9.33 23.64 -1.14
C ASP A 207 10.01 23.53 0.25
N TYR A 208 9.54 22.58 1.06
CA TYR A 208 10.06 22.33 2.38
C TYR A 208 11.31 21.44 2.31
N THR A 209 12.49 22.05 2.46
CA THR A 209 13.80 21.38 2.28
C THR A 209 14.64 21.28 3.55
N ARG A 210 14.08 21.60 4.72
CA ARG A 210 14.83 21.62 5.99
C ARG A 210 15.30 20.23 6.42
N ASP A 211 16.37 20.24 7.21
CA ASP A 211 16.91 19.05 7.89
C ASP A 211 17.45 19.44 9.29
N PRO A 212 17.09 18.73 10.37
CA PRO A 212 16.13 17.62 10.41
C PRO A 212 14.69 18.06 10.08
N LYS A 213 13.93 17.16 9.46
CA LYS A 213 12.50 17.37 9.17
C LYS A 213 11.67 17.06 10.41
N SER A 214 10.76 17.95 10.78
CA SER A 214 9.72 17.69 11.77
C SER A 214 8.41 18.36 11.39
N LEU A 215 7.30 17.93 11.99
CA LEU A 215 5.98 18.55 11.81
C LEU A 215 5.98 19.99 12.33
N LYS A 216 6.70 20.24 13.43
CA LYS A 216 6.88 21.57 14.00
C LYS A 216 7.55 22.53 13.02
N THR A 217 8.68 22.14 12.43
CA THR A 217 9.40 23.00 11.47
C THR A 217 8.67 23.12 10.14
N LEU A 218 7.88 22.12 9.75
CA LEU A 218 6.94 22.23 8.63
C LEU A 218 5.86 23.28 8.91
N PHE A 219 5.22 23.25 10.09
CA PHE A 219 4.18 24.22 10.44
C PHE A 219 4.72 25.66 10.46
N MET A 220 5.93 25.86 11.03
CA MET A 220 6.63 27.15 10.96
C MET A 220 6.87 27.59 9.52
N HIS A 221 7.38 26.69 8.66
CA HIS A 221 7.63 26.96 7.24
C HIS A 221 6.36 27.41 6.50
N LEU A 222 5.26 26.68 6.67
CA LEU A 222 3.98 27.01 6.03
C LEU A 222 3.44 28.36 6.50
N SER A 223 3.41 28.58 7.81
CA SER A 223 2.84 29.79 8.43
C SER A 223 3.65 31.04 8.09
N ILE A 224 4.98 30.97 8.19
CA ILE A 224 5.87 32.09 7.90
C ILE A 224 5.90 32.40 6.41
N THR A 225 5.86 31.37 5.55
CA THR A 225 5.74 31.56 4.10
C THR A 225 4.43 32.28 3.76
N SER A 226 3.29 31.84 4.32
CA SER A 226 1.99 32.49 4.12
C SER A 226 2.03 33.96 4.58
N LEU A 227 2.61 34.22 5.76
CA LEU A 227 2.79 35.57 6.29
C LEU A 227 3.62 36.46 5.36
N SER A 228 4.70 35.93 4.78
CA SER A 228 5.60 36.67 3.89
C SER A 228 4.95 37.18 2.60
N ILE A 229 3.80 36.62 2.18
CA ILE A 229 3.04 37.11 1.03
C ILE A 229 2.26 38.38 1.38
N SER A 230 1.83 38.53 2.64
CA SER A 230 1.01 39.64 3.11
C SER A 230 1.80 40.74 3.84
N MET A 231 3.07 40.49 4.15
CA MET A 231 3.96 41.40 4.88
C MET A 231 5.22 41.76 4.11
N ASP A 232 5.80 42.93 4.41
CA ASP A 232 7.11 43.31 3.89
C ASP A 232 8.19 42.34 4.41
N VAL A 233 8.87 41.66 3.49
CA VAL A 233 9.92 40.65 3.76
C VAL A 233 11.04 41.22 4.62
N ASN A 234 11.30 42.54 4.56
CA ASN A 234 12.31 43.20 5.39
C ASN A 234 12.00 43.13 6.90
N ARG A 235 10.74 42.87 7.28
CA ARG A 235 10.34 42.62 8.68
C ARG A 235 10.57 41.18 9.13
N LEU A 236 10.91 40.29 8.20
CA LEU A 236 11.04 38.84 8.43
C LEU A 236 12.48 38.35 8.37
N ASP A 237 13.48 39.24 8.40
CA ASP A 237 14.90 38.88 8.24
C ASP A 237 15.36 37.78 9.23
N ARG A 238 14.84 37.79 10.47
CA ARG A 238 15.17 36.78 11.49
C ARG A 238 14.61 35.38 11.17
N ILE A 239 13.53 35.30 10.41
CA ILE A 239 12.79 34.06 10.14
C ILE A 239 12.74 33.72 8.64
N ARG A 240 13.55 34.43 7.84
CA ARG A 240 13.62 34.28 6.38
C ARG A 240 14.01 32.86 5.93
N ASN A 241 14.72 32.12 6.78
CA ASN A 241 15.09 30.72 6.56
C ASN A 241 13.92 29.73 6.68
N PHE A 242 12.71 30.19 6.99
CA PHE A 242 11.46 29.43 6.95
C PHE A 242 10.59 29.77 5.73
N ILE A 243 11.00 30.73 4.90
CA ILE A 243 10.23 31.14 3.73
C ILE A 243 10.58 30.22 2.55
N ALA A 244 9.55 29.64 1.95
CA ALA A 244 9.66 28.84 0.74
C ALA A 244 10.22 29.68 -0.43
N ASN A 245 11.18 29.16 -1.20
CA ASN A 245 11.70 29.86 -2.37
C ASN A 245 10.77 29.69 -3.58
N ARG A 246 10.06 28.56 -3.63
CA ARG A 246 9.06 28.20 -4.64
C ARG A 246 7.74 27.84 -3.95
N ASN A 247 6.65 27.75 -4.71
CA ASN A 247 5.34 27.28 -4.24
C ASN A 247 4.77 28.05 -3.03
N GLN A 248 5.10 29.34 -2.89
CA GLN A 248 4.61 30.17 -1.80
C GLN A 248 3.07 30.26 -1.80
N ASN A 249 2.46 30.30 -2.99
CA ASN A 249 1.01 30.29 -3.15
C ASN A 249 0.36 29.03 -2.56
N ASP A 250 0.98 27.85 -2.71
CA ASP A 250 0.45 26.60 -2.16
C ASP A 250 0.50 26.63 -0.61
N CYS A 251 1.58 27.15 -0.03
CA CYS A 251 1.67 27.39 1.42
C CYS A 251 0.58 28.35 1.89
N TYR A 252 0.36 29.44 1.15
CA TYR A 252 -0.66 30.43 1.48
C TYR A 252 -2.07 29.86 1.41
N VAL A 253 -2.42 29.15 0.33
CA VAL A 253 -3.74 28.51 0.18
C VAL A 253 -3.98 27.50 1.30
N PHE A 254 -2.98 26.68 1.65
CA PHE A 254 -3.09 25.73 2.75
C PHE A 254 -3.41 26.43 4.09
N ILE A 255 -2.69 27.50 4.41
CA ILE A 255 -2.88 28.25 5.66
C ILE A 255 -4.21 29.02 5.64
N ASP A 256 -4.57 29.65 4.53
CA ASP A 256 -5.84 30.36 4.37
C ASP A 256 -7.03 29.42 4.56
N HIS A 257 -7.02 28.24 3.93
CA HIS A 257 -8.05 27.23 4.12
C HIS A 257 -8.15 26.77 5.58
N TRP A 258 -7.03 26.63 6.29
CA TRP A 258 -7.03 26.26 7.70
C TRP A 258 -7.61 27.39 8.56
N MET A 259 -7.16 28.64 8.36
CA MET A 259 -7.65 29.80 9.09
C MET A 259 -9.16 30.02 8.90
N ASN A 260 -9.68 29.74 7.70
CA ASN A 260 -11.09 29.91 7.38
C ASN A 260 -11.97 28.72 7.80
N HIS A 261 -11.39 27.66 8.38
CA HIS A 261 -12.13 26.50 8.85
C HIS A 261 -12.65 26.70 10.29
N LYS A 262 -13.98 26.66 10.47
CA LYS A 262 -14.65 27.03 11.72
C LYS A 262 -14.18 26.28 12.96
N ASP A 263 -13.92 24.98 12.83
CA ASP A 263 -13.56 24.13 13.96
C ASP A 263 -12.04 24.02 14.17
N ASP A 264 -11.27 24.17 13.09
CA ASP A 264 -9.83 23.85 13.06
C ASP A 264 -8.98 25.08 13.43
N ILE A 265 -9.54 26.29 13.32
CA ILE A 265 -8.87 27.57 13.63
C ILE A 265 -8.32 27.63 15.05
N LYS A 266 -8.99 27.01 16.03
CA LYS A 266 -8.55 27.02 17.44
C LYS A 266 -7.19 26.32 17.62
N VAL A 267 -6.96 25.24 16.87
CA VAL A 267 -5.69 24.51 16.89
C VAL A 267 -4.62 25.33 16.19
N PHE A 268 -4.97 25.98 15.08
CA PHE A 268 -4.08 26.90 14.37
C PHE A 268 -3.60 28.05 15.26
N GLU A 269 -4.53 28.78 15.90
CA GLU A 269 -4.21 29.89 16.81
C GLU A 269 -3.32 29.46 17.98
N LYS A 270 -3.55 28.25 18.52
CA LYS A 270 -2.71 27.67 19.56
C LYS A 270 -1.27 27.50 19.05
N TYR A 271 -1.09 26.87 17.89
CA TYR A 271 0.25 26.62 17.34
C TYR A 271 0.96 27.89 16.89
N VAL A 272 0.25 28.89 16.35
CA VAL A 272 0.86 30.19 16.03
C VAL A 272 1.43 30.83 17.31
N LYS A 273 0.70 30.83 18.42
CA LYS A 273 1.21 31.35 19.71
C LYS A 273 2.42 30.59 20.23
N GLU A 274 2.44 29.27 20.06
CA GLU A 274 3.60 28.45 20.43
C GLU A 274 4.84 28.80 19.57
N VAL A 275 4.63 29.03 18.27
CA VAL A 275 5.68 29.44 17.34
C VAL A 275 6.17 30.86 17.62
N GLU A 276 5.27 31.81 17.90
CA GLU A 276 5.62 33.18 18.29
C GLU A 276 6.51 33.19 19.55
N ALA A 277 6.12 32.43 20.57
CA ALA A 277 6.89 32.31 21.81
C ALA A 277 8.27 31.66 21.61
N GLU A 278 8.40 30.72 20.68
CA GLU A 278 9.67 30.05 20.40
C GLU A 278 10.61 30.90 19.53
N LEU A 279 10.05 31.72 18.63
CA LEU A 279 10.82 32.58 17.74
C LEU A 279 11.11 33.96 18.35
N ASP A 280 10.63 34.24 19.57
CA ASP A 280 10.76 35.51 20.27
C ASP A 280 10.24 36.69 19.41
N LEU A 281 9.05 36.49 18.83
CA LEU A 281 8.34 37.44 17.96
C LEU A 281 7.25 38.22 18.70
#